data_AF-A0A7U9CJM9-F1
#
_entry.id   AF-A0A7U9CJM9-F1
#
_cell.length_a   1.000
_cell.length_b   1.000
_cell.length_c   1.000
_cell.angle_alpha   90.00
_cell.angle_beta   90.00
_cell.angle_gamma   90.00
#
_symmetry.space_group_name_H-M   'P 1'
#
loop_
_entity.id
_entity.type
_entity.pdbx_description
1 polymer ?
#
loop_
_entity_poly.entity_id
_entity_poly.type
_entity_poly.pdbx_seq_one_letter_code
_entity_poly.pdbx_strand_id
1 'polypeptide(L)'
;MAKRDYYEVLGVERGSSDADLKKAYRRLAMKHHPDRNPDDKASEELFKEANEAYEVLSDSSKRAAYDQYGHAGVDPSMGGGGAGFGGQNFSDIFGDVFSDFFGGGRGGSRGGAQRGSDLRYTLELNLEEAVRGTTVNIRVPTLVNCKPCDGSGAKKGSSPSTCPTCGGIGQVRMQQGFFSVQQTCPRCHGQGKIISDPCDSCHGDGRVEEYKTLSVKVPAGVDTGDRIRLSGEGEAGTQGGPTGDLYVVINVREHDIFQRDGKHLFCEVPISFVDAALGGELEIPTLDGRVKLKIPEGTQTGKQFRVRGKGVAPVRGGGAGDLMCRVAVETPVNLNRRQRELLEEFRSSLADDNSHSPKTTGWFDGVKRFFGDL
;
A
#
# COMPACT_ATOMS: atom_id res chain seq x y z
N MET A 1 12.91 -0.85 46.88
CA MET A 1 12.97 -2.30 47.20
C MET A 1 13.47 -3.00 45.94
N ALA A 2 14.30 -4.03 46.05
CA ALA A 2 14.74 -4.78 44.87
C ALA A 2 13.52 -5.43 44.20
N LYS A 3 13.37 -5.29 42.87
CA LYS A 3 12.30 -5.96 42.11
C LYS A 3 12.43 -7.48 42.29
N ARG A 4 11.30 -8.17 42.46
CA ARG A 4 11.25 -9.64 42.61
C ARG A 4 11.74 -10.32 41.34
N ASP A 5 12.31 -11.52 41.48
CA ASP A 5 12.76 -12.30 40.32
C ASP A 5 11.55 -12.74 39.48
N TYR A 6 11.62 -12.63 38.15
CA TYR A 6 10.50 -12.96 37.26
C TYR A 6 10.12 -14.45 37.29
N TYR A 7 11.08 -15.33 37.55
CA TYR A 7 10.81 -16.75 37.76
C TYR A 7 10.05 -16.99 39.06
N GLU A 8 10.37 -16.24 40.12
CA GLU A 8 9.63 -16.28 41.39
C GLU A 8 8.23 -15.69 41.27
N VAL A 9 8.07 -14.61 40.48
CA VAL A 9 6.76 -13.99 40.22
C VAL A 9 5.82 -14.97 39.52
N LEU A 10 6.29 -15.69 38.50
CA LEU A 10 5.50 -16.71 37.82
C LEU A 10 5.40 -18.03 38.61
N GLY A 11 6.25 -18.22 39.63
CA GLY A 11 6.32 -19.44 40.43
C GLY A 11 6.82 -20.63 39.62
N VAL A 12 7.85 -20.42 38.81
CA VAL A 12 8.48 -21.40 37.91
C VAL A 12 9.99 -21.41 38.10
N GLU A 13 10.66 -22.51 37.75
CA GLU A 13 12.12 -22.62 37.89
C GLU A 13 12.86 -22.00 36.70
N ARG A 14 14.08 -21.53 36.93
CA ARG A 14 15.00 -21.11 35.85
C ARG A 14 15.28 -22.32 34.95
N GLY A 15 14.96 -22.19 33.66
CA GLY A 15 15.03 -23.29 32.69
C GLY A 15 13.68 -23.89 32.30
N SER A 16 12.57 -23.40 32.85
CA SER A 16 11.21 -23.80 32.46
C SER A 16 10.96 -23.61 30.96
N SER A 17 10.17 -24.51 30.37
CA SER A 17 9.78 -24.44 28.96
C SER A 17 8.78 -23.31 28.70
N ASP A 18 8.68 -22.85 27.44
CA ASP A 18 7.70 -21.81 27.06
C ASP A 18 6.25 -22.23 27.37
N ALA A 19 5.98 -23.54 27.29
CA ALA A 19 4.68 -24.11 27.64
C ALA A 19 4.39 -23.96 29.14
N ASP A 20 5.39 -24.17 29.99
CA ASP A 20 5.27 -24.01 31.44
C ASP A 20 5.11 -22.55 31.85
N LEU A 21 5.87 -21.64 31.22
CA LEU A 21 5.74 -20.20 31.41
C LEU A 21 4.33 -19.72 31.05
N LYS A 22 3.82 -20.14 29.89
CA LYS A 22 2.45 -19.79 29.44
C LYS A 22 1.36 -20.38 30.33
N LYS A 23 1.59 -21.56 30.92
CA LYS A 23 0.66 -22.18 31.86
C LYS A 23 0.65 -21.46 33.21
N ALA A 24 1.82 -21.11 33.72
CA ALA A 24 1.99 -20.36 34.97
C ALA A 24 1.39 -18.96 34.89
N TYR A 25 1.68 -18.23 33.81
CA TYR A 25 1.09 -16.92 33.53
C TYR A 25 -0.44 -16.98 33.47
N ARG A 26 -1.01 -17.90 32.69
CA ARG A 26 -2.48 -18.04 32.60
C ARG A 26 -3.14 -18.31 33.95
N ARG A 27 -2.50 -19.10 34.81
CA ARG A 27 -2.99 -19.38 36.17
C ARG A 27 -3.02 -18.11 37.04
N LEU A 28 -1.96 -17.30 36.99
CA LEU A 28 -1.87 -16.04 37.75
C LEU A 28 -2.79 -14.96 37.17
N ALA A 29 -2.82 -14.82 35.84
CA ALA A 29 -3.69 -13.88 35.14
C ALA A 29 -5.17 -14.16 35.42
N MET A 30 -5.60 -15.43 35.46
CA MET A 30 -6.98 -15.79 35.83
C MET A 30 -7.28 -15.61 37.32
N LYS A 31 -6.28 -15.71 38.19
CA LYS A 31 -6.44 -15.56 39.64
C LYS A 31 -6.53 -14.09 40.04
N HIS A 32 -5.75 -13.23 39.40
CA HIS A 32 -5.61 -11.81 39.70
C HIS A 32 -6.26 -10.90 38.64
N HIS A 33 -7.15 -11.45 37.80
CA HIS A 33 -7.84 -10.67 36.77
C HIS A 33 -8.68 -9.55 37.42
N PRO A 34 -8.68 -8.31 36.88
CA PRO A 34 -9.45 -7.20 37.40
C PRO A 34 -10.95 -7.51 37.54
N ASP A 35 -11.55 -8.18 36.55
CA ASP A 35 -12.97 -8.56 36.59
C ASP A 35 -13.33 -9.55 37.71
N ARG A 36 -12.37 -10.33 38.21
CA ARG A 36 -12.59 -11.30 39.29
C ARG A 36 -12.22 -10.74 40.66
N ASN A 37 -11.42 -9.68 40.70
CA ASN A 37 -10.97 -9.01 41.92
C ASN A 37 -11.15 -7.49 41.77
N PRO A 38 -12.41 -7.01 41.65
CA PRO A 38 -12.68 -5.58 41.58
C PRO A 38 -12.20 -4.88 42.86
N ASP A 39 -11.56 -3.72 42.70
CA ASP A 39 -11.06 -2.84 43.77
C ASP A 39 -9.95 -3.42 44.70
N ASP A 40 -9.36 -4.58 44.35
CA ASP A 40 -8.21 -5.13 45.07
C ASP A 40 -6.87 -4.68 44.45
N LYS A 41 -6.29 -3.62 45.04
CA LYS A 41 -4.99 -3.07 44.62
C LYS A 41 -3.84 -4.08 44.69
N ALA A 42 -3.88 -5.03 45.61
CA ALA A 42 -2.82 -6.04 45.74
C ALA A 42 -2.88 -7.06 44.57
N SER A 43 -4.10 -7.43 44.16
CA SER A 43 -4.29 -8.27 42.97
C SER A 43 -3.91 -7.54 41.67
N GLU A 44 -4.18 -6.23 41.59
CA GLU A 44 -3.78 -5.42 40.45
C GLU A 44 -2.24 -5.33 40.30
N GLU A 45 -1.51 -5.14 41.41
CA GLU A 45 -0.04 -5.13 41.40
C GLU A 45 0.53 -6.50 41.01
N LEU A 46 0.00 -7.60 41.57
CA LEU A 46 0.41 -8.96 41.20
C LEU A 46 0.12 -9.30 39.74
N PHE A 47 -0.98 -8.78 39.19
CA PHE A 47 -1.32 -8.95 37.78
C PHE A 47 -0.34 -8.20 36.86
N LYS A 48 0.04 -6.97 37.22
CA LYS A 48 1.05 -6.19 36.50
C LYS A 48 2.43 -6.84 36.56
N GLU A 49 2.86 -7.31 37.73
CA GLU A 49 4.12 -8.04 37.89
C GLU A 49 4.14 -9.33 37.07
N ALA A 50 3.04 -10.11 37.05
CA ALA A 50 2.95 -11.34 36.27
C ALA A 50 2.97 -11.09 34.75
N ASN A 51 2.40 -9.97 34.29
CA ASN A 51 2.47 -9.55 32.89
C ASN A 51 3.91 -9.19 32.49
N GLU A 52 4.59 -8.35 33.27
CA GLU A 52 5.99 -7.94 33.03
C GLU A 52 6.91 -9.17 32.99
N ALA A 53 6.74 -10.09 33.96
CA ALA A 53 7.49 -11.34 34.01
C ALA A 53 7.27 -12.22 32.78
N TYR A 54 6.02 -12.39 32.34
CA TYR A 54 5.72 -13.21 31.17
C TYR A 54 6.23 -12.57 29.87
N GLU A 55 6.13 -11.25 29.71
CA GLU A 55 6.63 -10.55 28.52
C GLU A 55 8.15 -10.73 28.36
N VAL A 56 8.90 -10.65 29.46
CA VAL A 56 10.35 -10.83 29.45
C VAL A 56 10.74 -12.29 29.25
N LEU A 57 10.08 -13.22 29.95
CA LEU A 57 10.47 -14.63 29.93
C LEU A 57 9.95 -15.42 28.71
N SER A 58 8.89 -14.94 28.03
CA SER A 58 8.35 -15.59 26.83
C SER A 58 9.09 -15.23 25.54
N ASP A 59 9.85 -14.14 25.54
CA ASP A 59 10.73 -13.76 24.44
C ASP A 59 12.13 -14.33 24.69
N SER A 60 12.64 -15.14 23.76
CA SER A 60 13.94 -15.82 23.93
C SER A 60 15.12 -14.85 24.05
N SER A 61 15.04 -13.68 23.41
CA SER A 61 16.09 -12.65 23.46
C SER A 61 16.05 -11.86 24.77
N LYS A 62 14.86 -11.45 25.22
CA LYS A 62 14.69 -10.75 26.50
C LYS A 62 14.99 -11.67 27.68
N ARG A 63 14.61 -12.95 27.59
CA ARG A 63 14.93 -13.98 28.59
C ARG A 63 16.45 -14.16 28.72
N ALA A 64 17.17 -14.27 27.61
CA ALA A 64 18.63 -14.39 27.64
C ALA A 64 19.29 -13.15 28.26
N ALA A 65 18.82 -11.94 27.93
CA ALA A 65 19.32 -10.70 28.53
C ALA A 65 19.03 -10.63 30.04
N TYR A 66 17.83 -11.04 30.47
CA TYR A 66 17.45 -11.13 31.87
C TYR A 66 18.27 -12.18 32.64
N ASP A 67 18.50 -13.35 32.04
CA ASP A 67 19.30 -14.41 32.65
C ASP A 67 20.76 -13.98 32.84
N GLN A 68 21.27 -13.12 31.96
CA GLN A 68 22.67 -12.69 31.94
C GLN A 68 22.94 -11.42 32.78
N TYR A 69 21.98 -10.48 32.83
CA TYR A 69 22.16 -9.16 33.45
C TYR A 69 21.09 -8.80 34.50
N GLY A 70 20.16 -9.71 34.78
CA GLY A 70 19.02 -9.48 35.67
C GLY A 70 18.09 -8.39 35.15
N HIS A 71 17.37 -7.72 36.07
CA HIS A 71 16.45 -6.63 35.74
C HIS A 71 17.09 -5.49 34.94
N ALA A 72 18.40 -5.25 35.08
CA ALA A 72 19.12 -4.22 34.35
C ALA A 72 19.26 -4.51 32.84
N GLY A 73 19.21 -5.78 32.42
CA GLY A 73 19.29 -6.17 31.01
C GLY A 73 18.01 -5.95 30.21
N VAL A 74 16.91 -5.65 30.90
CA VAL A 74 15.57 -5.49 30.32
C VAL A 74 14.88 -4.21 30.81
N ASP A 75 15.61 -3.34 31.51
CA ASP A 75 15.10 -2.06 32.01
C ASP A 75 15.00 -1.04 30.87
N PRO A 76 13.79 -0.55 30.53
CA PRO A 76 13.61 0.46 29.49
C PRO A 76 14.33 1.80 29.79
N SER A 77 14.70 2.07 31.05
CA SER A 77 15.36 3.33 31.45
C SER A 77 16.87 3.37 31.20
N MET A 78 17.51 2.25 30.81
CA MET A 78 18.96 2.17 30.58
C MET A 78 19.37 2.31 29.10
N GLY A 79 18.41 2.42 28.17
CA GLY A 79 18.65 2.75 26.75
C GLY A 79 18.42 4.23 26.49
N GLY A 80 19.50 5.00 26.28
CA GLY A 80 19.42 6.45 26.12
C GLY A 80 18.59 6.93 24.93
N GLY A 81 17.62 7.82 25.18
CA GLY A 81 16.99 8.66 24.17
C GLY A 81 15.49 8.94 24.33
N GLY A 82 15.12 9.85 25.24
CA GLY A 82 14.05 10.85 25.05
C GLY A 82 12.60 10.44 24.70
N ALA A 83 11.74 10.59 25.71
CA ALA A 83 10.36 11.12 25.68
C ALA A 83 9.19 10.28 25.13
N GLY A 84 8.17 10.13 26.00
CA GLY A 84 6.79 10.45 25.65
C GLY A 84 5.83 9.27 25.43
N PHE A 85 4.98 9.06 26.43
CA PHE A 85 3.82 8.16 26.41
C PHE A 85 2.85 8.48 25.24
N GLY A 86 2.53 7.49 24.40
CA GLY A 86 1.49 7.60 23.37
C GLY A 86 1.40 6.32 22.55
N GLY A 87 0.32 5.55 22.73
CA GLY A 87 0.14 4.25 22.09
C GLY A 87 0.10 4.31 20.56
N GLN A 88 0.29 3.12 19.99
CA GLN A 88 0.32 2.72 18.56
C GLN A 88 1.74 2.44 18.05
N ASN A 89 1.99 1.15 17.76
CA ASN A 89 3.04 0.60 16.89
C ASN A 89 4.52 0.80 17.30
N PHE A 90 4.91 0.19 18.43
CA PHE A 90 6.33 0.06 18.82
C PHE A 90 6.95 -1.32 18.51
N SER A 91 6.14 -2.32 18.09
CA SER A 91 6.65 -3.64 17.68
C SER A 91 7.43 -3.60 16.37
N ASP A 92 7.02 -2.72 15.45
CA ASP A 92 7.53 -2.74 14.09
C ASP A 92 8.84 -1.94 13.95
N ILE A 93 9.04 -0.91 14.79
CA ILE A 93 10.25 -0.08 14.77
C ILE A 93 11.39 -0.75 15.56
N PHE A 94 11.09 -1.49 16.63
CA PHE A 94 12.11 -2.23 17.40
C PHE A 94 12.47 -3.59 16.78
N GLY A 95 11.56 -4.20 16.01
CA GLY A 95 11.84 -5.43 15.25
C GLY A 95 12.88 -5.24 14.15
N ASP A 96 12.83 -4.14 13.42
CA ASP A 96 13.75 -3.87 12.31
C ASP A 96 15.14 -3.42 12.78
N VAL A 97 15.25 -2.71 13.91
CA VAL A 97 16.55 -2.21 14.41
C VAL A 97 17.30 -3.27 15.24
N PHE A 98 16.58 -4.13 15.98
CA PHE A 98 17.20 -5.19 16.77
C PHE A 98 17.53 -6.46 15.94
N SER A 99 16.78 -6.71 14.86
CA SER A 99 17.12 -7.77 13.90
C SER A 99 18.40 -7.46 13.11
N ASP A 100 18.64 -6.19 12.76
CA ASP A 100 19.86 -5.76 12.05
C ASP A 100 21.11 -5.78 12.94
N PHE A 101 20.96 -5.70 14.28
CA PHE A 101 22.09 -5.65 15.22
C PHE A 101 22.44 -7.01 15.85
N PHE A 102 21.46 -7.86 16.16
CA PHE A 102 21.68 -9.16 16.83
C PHE A 102 21.43 -10.40 15.95
N GLY A 103 20.95 -10.21 14.71
CA GLY A 103 20.79 -11.26 13.69
C GLY A 103 22.10 -11.68 13.04
N GLY A 104 23.03 -12.25 13.81
CA GLY A 104 24.22 -12.92 13.28
C GLY A 104 23.83 -14.15 12.47
N GLY A 105 23.55 -13.99 11.17
CA GLY A 105 23.05 -15.12 10.39
C GLY A 105 22.86 -15.01 8.88
N ARG A 106 23.32 -13.96 8.17
CA ARG A 106 23.67 -13.98 6.71
C ARG A 106 23.96 -12.56 6.19
N GLY A 107 24.88 -11.84 6.82
CA GLY A 107 25.54 -10.68 6.20
C GLY A 107 26.56 -11.15 5.15
N GLY A 108 26.09 -11.81 4.08
CA GLY A 108 26.95 -12.25 2.99
C GLY A 108 27.67 -11.05 2.39
N SER A 109 29.01 -11.08 2.42
CA SER A 109 29.93 -10.34 1.56
C SER A 109 29.29 -9.17 0.77
N ARG A 110 29.21 -7.97 1.37
CA ARG A 110 28.80 -6.73 0.66
C ARG A 110 29.94 -6.19 -0.22
N GLY A 111 30.62 -7.06 -0.96
CA GLY A 111 31.78 -6.75 -1.82
C GLY A 111 31.77 -7.51 -3.15
N GLY A 112 30.58 -7.91 -3.63
CA GLY A 112 30.40 -8.62 -4.90
C GLY A 112 29.42 -7.93 -5.85
N ALA A 113 29.23 -8.49 -7.04
CA ALA A 113 28.28 -8.01 -8.02
C ALA A 113 26.86 -7.96 -7.41
N GLN A 114 26.26 -6.77 -7.33
CA GLN A 114 24.91 -6.61 -6.79
C GLN A 114 23.92 -6.42 -7.93
N ARG A 115 22.72 -7.01 -7.78
CA ARG A 115 21.62 -6.75 -8.70
C ARG A 115 21.27 -5.26 -8.69
N GLY A 116 20.99 -4.70 -9.86
CA GLY A 116 20.54 -3.32 -9.98
C GLY A 116 19.16 -3.11 -9.38
N SER A 117 18.86 -1.86 -9.05
CA SER A 117 17.58 -1.48 -8.45
C SER A 117 16.43 -1.70 -9.43
N ASP A 118 15.28 -2.12 -8.90
CA ASP A 118 14.04 -2.14 -9.67
C ASP A 118 13.53 -0.71 -9.84
N LEU A 119 13.02 -0.39 -11.03
CA LEU A 119 12.46 0.91 -11.34
C LEU A 119 10.94 0.85 -11.32
N ARG A 120 10.30 1.96 -10.93
CA ARG A 120 8.86 2.15 -10.98
C ARG A 120 8.52 3.31 -11.90
N TYR A 121 7.72 3.05 -12.93
CA TYR A 121 7.20 4.07 -13.82
C TYR A 121 5.68 4.08 -13.74
N THR A 122 5.08 5.25 -13.48
CA THR A 122 3.62 5.40 -13.49
C THR A 122 3.20 5.79 -14.90
N LEU A 123 2.47 4.91 -15.58
CA LEU A 123 1.91 5.17 -16.90
C LEU A 123 0.47 5.65 -16.73
N GLU A 124 0.21 6.90 -17.10
CA GLU A 124 -1.15 7.45 -17.15
C GLU A 124 -1.83 7.08 -18.45
N LEU A 125 -3.06 6.56 -18.37
CA LEU A 125 -3.88 6.19 -19.51
C LEU A 125 -5.27 6.79 -19.40
N ASN A 126 -5.88 7.06 -20.55
CA ASN A 126 -7.31 7.36 -20.59
C ASN A 126 -8.13 6.07 -20.42
N LEU A 127 -9.37 6.18 -19.95
CA LEU A 127 -10.27 5.02 -19.77
C LEU A 127 -10.43 4.22 -21.07
N GLU A 128 -10.55 4.90 -22.21
CA GLU A 128 -10.69 4.27 -23.52
C GLU A 128 -9.48 3.40 -23.90
N GLU A 129 -8.28 3.89 -23.63
CA GLU A 129 -7.02 3.19 -23.89
C GLU A 129 -6.85 2.01 -22.94
N ALA A 130 -7.23 2.18 -21.67
CA ALA A 130 -7.19 1.12 -20.67
C ALA A 130 -8.15 -0.02 -21.03
N VAL A 131 -9.33 0.29 -21.58
CA VAL A 131 -10.32 -0.73 -21.97
C VAL A 131 -9.95 -1.43 -23.27
N ARG A 132 -9.48 -0.70 -24.29
CA ARG A 132 -9.12 -1.29 -25.60
C ARG A 132 -7.75 -1.97 -25.59
N GLY A 133 -6.88 -1.57 -24.67
CA GLY A 133 -5.46 -1.91 -24.70
C GLY A 133 -4.74 -1.04 -25.74
N THR A 134 -3.48 -0.72 -25.45
CA THR A 134 -2.66 0.12 -26.32
C THR A 134 -1.19 -0.26 -26.19
N THR A 135 -0.36 0.20 -27.12
CA THR A 135 1.09 0.09 -27.04
C THR A 135 1.67 1.48 -26.92
N VAL A 136 2.31 1.77 -25.78
CA VAL A 136 2.86 3.09 -25.48
C VAL A 136 4.36 3.00 -25.39
N ASN A 137 5.06 3.95 -26.02
CA ASN A 137 6.50 4.09 -25.89
C ASN A 137 6.80 5.03 -24.71
N ILE A 138 7.45 4.50 -23.68
CA ILE A 138 7.86 5.27 -22.50
C ILE A 138 9.35 5.57 -22.57
N ARG A 139 9.75 6.73 -22.06
CA ARG A 139 11.15 7.12 -21.94
C ARG A 139 11.53 7.14 -20.47
N VAL A 140 12.44 6.26 -20.07
CA VAL A 140 12.84 6.10 -18.67
C VAL A 140 14.33 6.41 -18.52
N PRO A 141 14.73 7.32 -17.61
CA PRO A 141 16.13 7.48 -17.23
C PRO A 141 16.56 6.24 -16.44
N THR A 142 17.63 5.59 -16.90
CA THR A 142 18.12 4.35 -16.29
C THR A 142 19.64 4.39 -16.22
N LEU A 143 20.20 3.86 -15.13
CA LEU A 143 21.63 3.54 -15.08
C LEU A 143 21.88 2.30 -15.93
N VAL A 144 22.74 2.40 -16.94
CA VAL A 144 23.16 1.29 -17.80
C VAL A 144 24.63 0.95 -17.59
N ASN A 145 25.02 -0.27 -17.91
CA ASN A 145 26.43 -0.65 -17.88
C ASN A 145 27.23 0.24 -18.83
N CYS A 146 28.34 0.78 -18.33
CA CYS A 146 29.24 1.61 -19.11
C CYS A 146 29.87 0.77 -20.24
N LYS A 147 29.45 0.99 -21.49
CA LYS A 147 29.89 0.21 -22.67
C LYS A 147 31.43 0.10 -22.81
N PRO A 148 32.23 1.15 -22.53
CA PRO A 148 33.69 1.06 -22.57
C PRO A 148 34.35 0.09 -21.57
N CYS A 149 33.75 -0.13 -20.39
CA CYS A 149 34.33 -0.96 -19.33
C CYS A 149 33.48 -2.18 -18.95
N ASP A 150 32.32 -2.35 -19.60
CA ASP A 150 31.37 -3.45 -19.39
C ASP A 150 30.99 -3.65 -17.91
N GLY A 151 30.80 -2.55 -17.18
CA GLY A 151 30.44 -2.60 -15.74
C GLY A 151 31.60 -2.83 -14.78
N SER A 152 32.83 -3.01 -15.26
CA SER A 152 34.01 -3.23 -14.41
C SER A 152 34.55 -1.98 -13.72
N GLY A 153 34.18 -0.79 -14.20
CA GLY A 153 34.71 0.50 -13.71
C GLY A 153 36.16 0.79 -14.10
N ALA A 154 36.90 -0.19 -14.64
CA ALA A 154 38.29 -0.05 -15.04
C ALA A 154 38.44 0.32 -16.52
N LYS A 155 39.55 0.97 -16.88
CA LYS A 155 39.87 1.30 -18.27
C LYS A 155 40.06 0.04 -19.11
N LYS A 156 39.67 0.06 -20.38
CA LYS A 156 39.79 -1.09 -21.30
C LYS A 156 41.23 -1.61 -21.34
N GLY A 157 41.45 -2.88 -20.97
CA GLY A 157 42.77 -3.52 -20.87
C GLY A 157 43.37 -3.54 -19.46
N SER A 158 42.83 -2.77 -18.52
CA SER A 158 43.10 -2.87 -17.09
C SER A 158 41.97 -3.66 -16.40
N SER A 159 42.28 -4.32 -15.30
CA SER A 159 41.27 -5.04 -14.51
C SER A 159 41.35 -4.62 -13.04
N PRO A 160 40.22 -4.59 -12.31
CA PRO A 160 40.25 -4.31 -10.89
C PRO A 160 41.07 -5.37 -10.15
N SER A 161 42.07 -4.93 -9.39
CA SER A 161 42.92 -5.81 -8.60
C SER A 161 42.30 -6.09 -7.23
N THR A 162 42.53 -7.27 -6.68
CA THR A 162 42.07 -7.59 -5.32
C THR A 162 42.74 -6.67 -4.31
N CYS A 163 41.96 -6.05 -3.42
CA CYS A 163 42.50 -5.16 -2.40
C CYS A 163 43.43 -5.95 -1.46
N PRO A 164 44.73 -5.63 -1.37
CA PRO A 164 45.67 -6.39 -0.56
C PRO A 164 45.44 -6.21 0.94
N THR A 165 44.78 -5.11 1.36
CA THR A 165 44.51 -4.79 2.77
C THR A 165 43.39 -5.65 3.36
N CYS A 166 42.37 -5.99 2.58
CA CYS A 166 41.26 -6.84 3.03
C CYS A 166 41.19 -8.19 2.31
N GLY A 167 42.11 -8.49 1.39
CA GLY A 167 42.13 -9.74 0.63
C GLY A 167 40.87 -9.98 -0.21
N GLY A 168 40.18 -8.92 -0.64
CA GLY A 168 38.91 -9.04 -1.38
C GLY A 168 37.65 -9.01 -0.51
N ILE A 169 37.78 -9.03 0.81
CA ILE A 169 36.64 -9.16 1.74
C ILE A 169 35.88 -7.83 1.89
N GLY A 170 36.51 -6.70 1.57
CA GLY A 170 35.90 -5.36 1.70
C GLY A 170 35.86 -4.82 3.13
N GLN A 171 36.14 -5.64 4.14
CA GLN A 171 36.19 -5.25 5.55
C GLN A 171 37.52 -5.66 6.17
N VAL A 172 37.94 -4.91 7.19
CA VAL A 172 39.12 -5.19 8.02
C VAL A 172 38.68 -5.35 9.46
N ARG A 173 39.23 -6.34 10.17
CA ARG A 173 38.96 -6.55 11.59
C ARG A 173 39.99 -5.77 12.39
N MET A 174 39.56 -4.77 13.15
CA MET A 174 40.39 -4.09 14.16
C MET A 174 40.16 -4.75 15.52
N GLN A 175 41.23 -5.27 16.11
CA GLN A 175 41.19 -5.87 17.44
C GLN A 175 41.92 -4.94 18.41
N GLN A 176 41.18 -4.41 19.39
CA GLN A 176 41.76 -3.72 20.55
C GLN A 176 41.38 -4.49 21.81
N GLY A 177 42.37 -5.15 22.41
CA GLY A 177 42.17 -6.01 23.58
C GLY A 177 41.20 -7.17 23.27
N PHE A 178 40.16 -7.29 24.09
CA PHE A 178 39.12 -8.32 23.97
C PHE A 178 37.98 -7.92 23.02
N PHE A 179 37.97 -6.70 22.48
CA PHE A 179 36.98 -6.26 21.50
C PHE A 179 37.53 -6.38 20.07
N SER A 180 36.81 -7.10 19.20
CA SER A 180 37.05 -7.08 17.76
C SER A 180 35.90 -6.39 17.05
N VAL A 181 36.20 -5.27 16.38
CA VAL A 181 35.22 -4.52 15.58
C VAL A 181 35.55 -4.72 14.10
N GLN A 182 34.54 -5.03 13.30
CA GLN A 182 34.66 -5.03 11.85
C GLN A 182 34.42 -3.62 11.34
N GLN A 183 35.37 -3.10 10.57
CA GLN A 183 35.27 -1.80 9.90
C GLN A 183 35.36 -2.01 8.39
N THR A 184 34.72 -1.15 7.61
CA THR A 184 34.93 -1.09 6.15
C THR A 184 36.42 -0.85 5.86
N CYS A 185 36.96 -1.57 4.87
CA CYS A 185 38.37 -1.43 4.51
C CYS A 185 38.61 0.01 4.02
N PRO A 186 39.52 0.79 4.64
CA PRO A 186 39.74 2.19 4.28
C PRO A 186 40.36 2.36 2.89
N ARG A 187 40.95 1.29 2.33
CA ARG A 187 41.65 1.31 1.03
C ARG A 187 40.73 1.04 -0.16
N CYS A 188 39.71 0.21 0.00
CA CYS A 188 38.75 -0.09 -1.07
C CYS A 188 37.32 0.37 -0.73
N HIS A 189 37.14 1.06 0.40
CA HIS A 189 35.85 1.57 0.87
C HIS A 189 34.72 0.52 0.87
N GLY A 190 35.04 -0.75 1.17
CA GLY A 190 34.05 -1.84 1.14
C GLY A 190 34.02 -2.66 -0.15
N GLN A 191 34.59 -2.18 -1.25
CA GLN A 191 34.43 -2.80 -2.58
C GLN A 191 35.22 -4.11 -2.75
N GLY A 192 36.21 -4.39 -1.91
CA GLY A 192 37.06 -5.59 -2.02
C GLY A 192 38.07 -5.55 -3.18
N LYS A 193 37.85 -4.70 -4.19
CA LYS A 193 38.77 -4.48 -5.31
C LYS A 193 39.28 -3.04 -5.35
N ILE A 194 40.41 -2.83 -5.99
CA ILE A 194 41.01 -1.51 -6.24
C ILE A 194 41.12 -1.35 -7.75
N ILE A 195 40.52 -0.28 -8.26
CA ILE A 195 40.63 0.13 -9.66
C ILE A 195 41.86 1.05 -9.76
N SER A 196 42.95 0.54 -10.34
CA SER A 196 44.17 1.34 -10.53
C SER A 196 43.97 2.42 -11.60
N ASP A 197 43.28 2.06 -12.69
CA ASP A 197 43.01 2.93 -13.83
C ASP A 197 41.49 3.04 -14.02
N PRO A 198 40.84 4.08 -13.47
CA PRO A 198 39.39 4.25 -13.62
C PRO A 198 39.02 4.50 -15.09
N CYS A 199 37.85 4.02 -15.48
CA CYS A 199 37.31 4.27 -16.80
C CYS A 199 36.95 5.75 -16.98
N ASP A 200 37.42 6.37 -18.07
CA ASP A 200 37.21 7.80 -18.36
C ASP A 200 35.72 8.19 -18.51
N SER A 201 34.85 7.24 -18.89
CA SER A 201 33.42 7.51 -19.14
C SER A 201 32.55 7.43 -17.89
N CYS A 202 32.86 6.51 -16.96
CA CYS A 202 32.09 6.31 -15.71
C CYS A 202 32.87 6.67 -14.45
N HIS A 203 34.11 7.14 -14.58
CA HIS A 203 34.98 7.56 -13.49
C HIS A 203 35.15 6.53 -12.36
N GLY A 204 35.08 5.23 -12.71
CA GLY A 204 35.19 4.12 -11.75
C GLY A 204 33.86 3.54 -11.27
N ASP A 205 32.71 4.15 -11.55
CA ASP A 205 31.39 3.66 -11.08
C ASP A 205 30.91 2.42 -11.85
N GLY A 206 31.36 2.24 -13.10
CA GLY A 206 30.96 1.13 -13.98
C GLY A 206 29.59 1.32 -14.64
N ARG A 207 28.85 2.36 -14.29
CA ARG A 207 27.52 2.66 -14.85
C ARG A 207 27.45 4.10 -15.35
N VAL A 208 26.51 4.36 -16.25
CA VAL A 208 26.24 5.69 -16.81
C VAL A 208 24.73 5.88 -16.94
N GLU A 209 24.25 7.11 -16.78
CA GLU A 209 22.84 7.43 -16.97
C GLU A 209 22.52 7.57 -18.47
N GLU A 210 21.60 6.75 -18.98
CA GLU A 210 21.08 6.84 -20.34
C GLU A 210 19.54 6.81 -20.31
N TYR A 211 18.90 7.51 -21.26
CA TYR A 211 17.46 7.40 -21.45
C TYR A 211 17.14 6.23 -22.38
N LYS A 212 16.39 5.26 -21.87
CA LYS A 212 15.86 4.16 -22.69
C LYS A 212 14.44 4.46 -23.13
N THR A 213 14.15 4.24 -24.41
CA THR A 213 12.78 4.24 -24.94
C THR A 213 12.31 2.79 -25.02
N LEU A 214 11.30 2.44 -24.24
CA LEU A 214 10.76 1.08 -24.14
C LEU A 214 9.32 1.06 -24.65
N SER A 215 8.98 0.04 -25.44
CA SER A 215 7.60 -0.16 -25.90
C SER A 215 6.87 -1.08 -24.94
N VAL A 216 5.84 -0.55 -24.28
CA VAL A 216 5.04 -1.28 -23.29
C VAL A 216 3.70 -1.64 -23.90
N LYS A 217 3.45 -2.94 -24.03
CA LYS A 217 2.16 -3.46 -24.48
C LYS A 217 1.21 -3.56 -23.29
N VAL A 218 0.22 -2.69 -23.25
CA VAL A 218 -0.80 -2.66 -22.21
C VAL A 218 -1.98 -3.54 -22.65
N PRO A 219 -2.32 -4.60 -21.89
CA PRO A 219 -3.45 -5.45 -22.23
C PRO A 219 -4.77 -4.69 -22.08
N ALA A 220 -5.79 -5.12 -22.83
CA ALA A 220 -7.14 -4.60 -22.69
C ALA A 220 -7.73 -4.92 -21.31
N GLY A 221 -8.41 -3.95 -20.71
CA GLY A 221 -9.11 -4.12 -19.44
C GLY A 221 -8.30 -3.81 -18.19
N VAL A 222 -7.08 -3.25 -18.33
CA VAL A 222 -6.25 -2.87 -17.18
C VAL A 222 -6.93 -1.82 -16.32
N ASP A 223 -6.69 -1.88 -15.01
CA ASP A 223 -7.24 -0.95 -14.03
C ASP A 223 -6.13 -0.17 -13.31
N THR A 224 -6.53 0.88 -12.59
CA THR A 224 -5.60 1.64 -11.76
C THR A 224 -4.97 0.74 -10.69
N GLY A 225 -3.65 0.75 -10.62
CA GLY A 225 -2.87 -0.10 -9.72
C GLY A 225 -2.38 -1.42 -10.34
N ASP A 226 -2.81 -1.77 -11.55
CA ASP A 226 -2.24 -2.90 -12.28
C ASP A 226 -0.75 -2.67 -12.57
N ARG A 227 0.02 -3.76 -12.56
CA ARG A 227 1.49 -3.72 -12.69
C ARG A 227 1.95 -4.59 -13.84
N ILE A 228 2.65 -4.00 -14.80
CA ILE A 228 3.32 -4.68 -15.90
C ILE A 228 4.81 -4.73 -15.59
N ARG A 229 5.38 -5.93 -15.56
CA ARG A 229 6.82 -6.15 -15.31
C ARG A 229 7.55 -6.31 -16.63
N LEU A 230 8.56 -5.47 -16.86
CA LEU A 230 9.56 -5.64 -17.92
C LEU A 230 10.85 -6.14 -17.27
N SER A 231 11.11 -7.44 -17.43
CA SER A 231 12.25 -8.10 -16.82
C SER A 231 13.57 -7.59 -17.42
N GLY A 232 14.53 -7.24 -16.56
CA GLY A 232 15.86 -6.81 -16.96
C GLY A 232 15.97 -5.36 -17.47
N GLU A 233 14.87 -4.61 -17.49
CA GLU A 233 14.83 -3.21 -17.93
C GLU A 233 14.92 -2.19 -16.79
N GLY A 234 15.24 -2.65 -15.57
CA GLY A 234 15.58 -1.78 -14.44
C GLY A 234 17.01 -1.24 -14.52
N GLU A 235 17.57 -0.85 -13.38
CA GLU A 235 18.94 -0.32 -13.34
C GLU A 235 19.99 -1.43 -13.55
N ALA A 236 21.14 -1.03 -14.07
CA ALA A 236 22.35 -1.83 -14.09
C ALA A 236 22.84 -2.15 -12.67
N GLY A 237 23.16 -3.42 -12.45
CA GLY A 237 23.82 -3.89 -11.24
C GLY A 237 25.22 -3.33 -11.10
N THR A 238 25.70 -3.25 -9.86
CA THR A 238 27.07 -2.83 -9.58
C THR A 238 28.04 -3.98 -9.88
N GLN A 239 29.25 -3.64 -10.35
CA GLN A 239 30.34 -4.59 -10.58
C GLN A 239 29.96 -5.77 -11.50
N GLY A 240 29.17 -5.52 -12.54
CA GLY A 240 28.70 -6.55 -13.47
C GLY A 240 27.58 -7.43 -12.94
N GLY A 241 26.88 -6.99 -11.89
CA GLY A 241 25.69 -7.66 -11.38
C GLY A 241 24.50 -7.58 -12.36
N PRO A 242 23.52 -8.49 -12.25
CA PRO A 242 22.36 -8.52 -13.13
C PRO A 242 21.53 -7.23 -13.03
N THR A 243 20.79 -6.89 -14.08
CA THR A 243 19.90 -5.73 -14.08
C THR A 243 18.69 -5.95 -13.15
N GLY A 244 18.16 -4.85 -12.64
CA GLY A 244 16.83 -4.80 -12.03
C GLY A 244 15.73 -4.96 -13.08
N ASP A 245 14.48 -4.89 -12.64
CA ASP A 245 13.30 -4.88 -13.50
C ASP A 245 12.61 -3.52 -13.50
N LEU A 246 11.84 -3.25 -14.55
CA LEU A 246 10.97 -2.08 -14.61
C LEU A 246 9.52 -2.50 -14.36
N TYR A 247 8.93 -1.94 -13.31
CA TYR A 247 7.52 -2.07 -12.98
C TYR A 247 6.76 -0.86 -13.48
N VAL A 248 5.97 -1.05 -14.53
CA VAL A 248 5.05 -0.05 -15.05
C VAL A 248 3.72 -0.18 -14.30
N VAL A 249 3.40 0.81 -13.48
CA VAL A 249 2.16 0.88 -12.72
C VAL A 249 1.15 1.70 -13.52
N ILE A 250 -0.01 1.14 -13.81
CA ILE A 250 -1.06 1.82 -14.56
C ILE A 250 -1.84 2.75 -13.64
N ASN A 251 -2.06 3.98 -14.10
CA ASN A 251 -2.98 4.93 -13.50
C ASN A 251 -4.00 5.38 -14.55
N VAL A 252 -5.26 4.95 -14.42
CA VAL A 252 -6.32 5.38 -15.32
C VAL A 252 -6.85 6.72 -14.83
N ARG A 253 -6.85 7.71 -15.72
CA ARG A 253 -7.39 9.04 -15.43
C ARG A 253 -8.89 8.97 -15.18
N GLU A 254 -9.37 9.83 -14.28
CA GLU A 254 -10.80 10.03 -14.09
C GLU A 254 -11.42 10.54 -15.38
N HIS A 255 -12.63 10.06 -15.69
CA HIS A 255 -13.33 10.38 -16.92
C HIS A 255 -14.64 11.12 -16.59
N ASP A 256 -14.92 12.21 -17.31
CA ASP A 256 -16.04 13.12 -16.99
C ASP A 256 -17.41 12.42 -17.00
N ILE A 257 -17.60 11.46 -17.90
CA ILE A 257 -18.88 10.76 -18.11
C ILE A 257 -18.95 9.41 -17.38
N PHE A 258 -17.82 8.72 -17.22
CA PHE A 258 -17.79 7.30 -16.85
C PHE A 258 -16.97 7.10 -15.60
N GLN A 259 -17.57 6.46 -14.61
CA GLN A 259 -16.88 5.97 -13.43
C GLN A 259 -16.78 4.45 -13.52
N ARG A 260 -15.55 3.93 -13.48
CA ARG A 260 -15.32 2.49 -13.48
C ARG A 260 -15.34 1.95 -12.05
N ASP A 261 -16.08 0.87 -11.85
CA ASP A 261 -16.02 0.05 -10.63
C ASP A 261 -15.93 -1.43 -11.02
N GLY A 262 -14.72 -1.97 -10.89
CA GLY A 262 -14.36 -3.30 -11.34
C GLY A 262 -14.61 -3.49 -12.85
N LYS A 263 -15.57 -4.34 -13.18
CA LYS A 263 -15.99 -4.61 -14.57
C LYS A 263 -17.15 -3.73 -15.04
N HIS A 264 -17.84 -3.07 -14.13
CA HIS A 264 -19.00 -2.24 -14.43
C HIS A 264 -18.59 -0.80 -14.67
N LEU A 265 -19.34 -0.13 -15.54
CA LEU A 265 -19.21 1.31 -15.75
C LEU A 265 -20.48 1.97 -15.23
N PHE A 266 -20.32 3.14 -14.64
CA PHE A 266 -21.41 3.97 -14.16
C PHE A 266 -21.35 5.29 -14.90
N CYS A 267 -22.50 5.76 -15.37
CA CYS A 267 -22.62 7.12 -15.89
C CYS A 267 -23.89 7.76 -15.35
N GLU A 268 -23.84 9.07 -15.20
CA GLU A 268 -25.01 9.88 -14.88
C GLU A 268 -25.56 10.47 -16.18
N VAL A 269 -26.83 10.25 -16.43
CA VAL A 269 -27.49 10.62 -17.68
C VAL A 269 -28.57 11.64 -17.36
N PRO A 270 -28.38 12.92 -17.72
CA PRO A 270 -29.42 13.93 -17.56
C PRO A 270 -30.55 13.65 -18.55
N ILE A 271 -31.79 13.65 -18.06
CA ILE A 271 -33.00 13.51 -18.87
C ILE A 271 -33.94 14.68 -18.62
N SER A 272 -34.69 15.07 -19.64
CA SER A 272 -35.67 16.14 -19.48
C SER A 272 -36.81 15.70 -18.55
N PHE A 273 -37.38 16.66 -17.83
CA PHE A 273 -38.61 16.44 -17.05
C PHE A 273 -39.73 15.81 -17.89
N VAL A 274 -39.85 16.20 -19.16
CA VAL A 274 -40.90 15.71 -20.07
C VAL A 274 -40.68 14.23 -20.39
N ASP A 275 -39.45 13.83 -20.74
CA ASP A 275 -39.12 12.43 -21.04
C ASP A 275 -39.22 11.54 -19.79
N ALA A 276 -38.92 12.09 -18.61
CA ALA A 276 -39.09 11.39 -17.34
C ALA A 276 -40.58 11.09 -17.06
N ALA A 277 -41.46 12.04 -17.36
CA ALA A 277 -42.90 11.93 -17.14
C ALA A 277 -43.60 11.07 -18.19
N LEU A 278 -43.41 11.40 -19.48
CA LEU A 278 -44.11 10.80 -20.62
C LEU A 278 -43.39 9.59 -21.22
N GLY A 279 -42.19 9.26 -20.75
CA GLY A 279 -41.34 8.26 -21.39
C GLY A 279 -40.73 8.77 -22.70
N GLY A 280 -39.70 8.06 -23.18
CA GLY A 280 -38.98 8.48 -24.37
C GLY A 280 -37.84 7.54 -24.74
N GLU A 281 -37.05 7.95 -25.72
CA GLU A 281 -35.81 7.27 -26.10
C GLU A 281 -34.65 8.27 -26.03
N LEU A 282 -33.55 7.86 -25.40
CA LEU A 282 -32.35 8.67 -25.25
C LEU A 282 -31.12 7.91 -25.77
N GLU A 283 -30.27 8.58 -26.52
CA GLU A 283 -28.98 8.02 -26.93
C GLU A 283 -27.94 8.25 -25.83
N ILE A 284 -27.33 7.15 -25.36
CA ILE A 284 -26.33 7.17 -24.30
C ILE A 284 -24.96 6.81 -24.90
N PRO A 285 -23.89 7.54 -24.55
CA PRO A 285 -22.54 7.19 -24.95
C PRO A 285 -22.11 5.87 -24.30
N THR A 286 -21.33 5.09 -25.04
CA THR A 286 -20.64 3.88 -24.59
C THR A 286 -19.20 3.93 -25.09
N LEU A 287 -18.32 3.09 -24.57
CA LEU A 287 -16.91 3.06 -25.00
C LEU A 287 -16.73 2.66 -26.48
N ASP A 288 -17.73 2.03 -27.10
CA ASP A 288 -17.69 1.56 -28.49
C ASP A 288 -18.63 2.35 -29.44
N GLY A 289 -19.26 3.43 -28.96
CA GLY A 289 -20.22 4.19 -29.76
C GLY A 289 -21.43 4.64 -28.95
N ARG A 290 -22.63 4.59 -29.53
CA ARG A 290 -23.88 5.03 -28.88
C ARG A 290 -24.92 3.91 -28.86
N VAL A 291 -25.72 3.87 -27.80
CA VAL A 291 -26.83 2.92 -27.65
C VAL A 291 -28.09 3.69 -27.28
N LYS A 292 -29.22 3.32 -27.89
CA LYS A 292 -30.54 3.86 -27.54
C LYS A 292 -31.06 3.17 -26.27
N LEU A 293 -31.37 3.96 -25.25
CA LEU A 293 -32.04 3.53 -24.03
C LEU A 293 -33.50 4.00 -24.05
N LYS A 294 -34.42 3.05 -23.86
CA LYS A 294 -35.84 3.35 -23.69
C LYS A 294 -36.14 3.72 -22.24
N ILE A 295 -36.67 4.92 -22.03
CA ILE A 295 -37.06 5.44 -20.72
C ILE A 295 -38.56 5.18 -20.55
N PRO A 296 -38.98 4.40 -19.54
CA PRO A 296 -40.39 4.22 -19.22
C PRO A 296 -40.98 5.46 -18.55
N GLU A 297 -42.28 5.62 -18.69
CA GLU A 297 -43.07 6.68 -18.06
C GLU A 297 -42.90 6.69 -16.54
N GLY A 298 -43.00 7.88 -15.94
CA GLY A 298 -42.85 8.07 -14.49
C GLY A 298 -41.46 7.71 -13.95
N THR A 299 -40.40 7.81 -14.77
CA THR A 299 -39.03 7.55 -14.34
C THR A 299 -38.57 8.62 -13.34
N GLN A 300 -38.09 8.15 -12.19
CA GLN A 300 -37.61 9.01 -11.10
C GLN A 300 -36.10 9.19 -11.14
N THR A 301 -35.62 10.32 -10.62
CA THR A 301 -34.19 10.57 -10.44
C THR A 301 -33.56 9.48 -9.57
N GLY A 302 -32.32 9.09 -9.89
CA GLY A 302 -31.58 8.00 -9.23
C GLY A 302 -31.93 6.59 -9.74
N LYS A 303 -32.98 6.41 -10.56
CA LYS A 303 -33.29 5.12 -11.17
C LYS A 303 -32.13 4.68 -12.05
N GLN A 304 -31.69 3.43 -11.89
CA GLN A 304 -30.59 2.85 -12.66
C GLN A 304 -31.11 1.95 -13.78
N PHE A 305 -30.62 2.19 -14.99
CA PHE A 305 -30.84 1.33 -16.14
C PHE A 305 -29.57 0.57 -16.46
N ARG A 306 -29.72 -0.72 -16.75
CA ARG A 306 -28.59 -1.61 -17.04
C ARG A 306 -28.53 -1.91 -18.52
N VAL A 307 -27.44 -1.51 -19.17
CA VAL A 307 -27.11 -1.86 -20.55
C VAL A 307 -26.11 -3.02 -20.51
N ARG A 308 -26.59 -4.22 -20.88
CA ARG A 308 -25.81 -5.45 -20.76
C ARG A 308 -24.62 -5.49 -21.71
N GLY A 309 -23.47 -5.96 -21.22
CA GLY A 309 -22.27 -6.18 -22.03
C GLY A 309 -21.58 -4.92 -22.54
N LYS A 310 -21.90 -3.75 -21.97
CA LYS A 310 -21.30 -2.45 -22.30
C LYS A 310 -20.37 -1.90 -21.21
N GLY A 311 -19.93 -2.75 -20.29
CA GLY A 311 -18.87 -2.46 -19.31
C GLY A 311 -17.49 -2.85 -19.82
N VAL A 312 -16.57 -3.10 -18.88
CA VAL A 312 -15.16 -3.44 -19.18
C VAL A 312 -14.95 -4.95 -19.11
N ALA A 313 -14.15 -5.49 -20.04
CA ALA A 313 -13.67 -6.87 -19.96
C ALA A 313 -12.44 -6.94 -19.05
N PRO A 314 -12.40 -7.82 -18.03
CA PRO A 314 -11.26 -7.92 -17.13
C PRO A 314 -10.04 -8.57 -17.79
N VAL A 315 -8.83 -8.13 -17.42
CA VAL A 315 -7.55 -8.67 -17.94
C VAL A 315 -7.41 -10.18 -17.73
N ARG A 316 -7.90 -10.69 -16.59
CA ARG A 316 -7.77 -12.11 -16.19
C ARG A 316 -8.80 -13.04 -16.85
N GLY A 317 -9.52 -12.55 -17.85
CA GLY A 317 -10.59 -13.29 -18.53
C GLY A 317 -11.92 -13.23 -17.79
N GLY A 318 -13.00 -13.40 -18.55
CA GLY A 318 -14.37 -13.27 -18.08
C GLY A 318 -15.25 -12.52 -19.09
N GLY A 319 -16.56 -12.53 -18.87
CA GLY A 319 -17.49 -11.71 -19.65
C GLY A 319 -17.29 -10.23 -19.38
N ALA A 320 -17.54 -9.40 -20.39
CA ALA A 320 -17.62 -7.95 -20.20
C ALA A 320 -18.68 -7.61 -19.14
N GLY A 321 -18.40 -6.59 -18.33
CA GLY A 321 -19.41 -6.08 -17.41
C GLY A 321 -20.53 -5.33 -18.12
N ASP A 322 -21.34 -4.65 -17.33
CA ASP A 322 -22.51 -3.89 -17.77
C ASP A 322 -22.28 -2.39 -17.54
N LEU A 323 -22.92 -1.56 -18.36
CA LEU A 323 -23.03 -0.12 -18.14
C LEU A 323 -24.30 0.18 -17.34
N MET A 324 -24.13 0.89 -16.23
CA MET A 324 -25.16 1.30 -15.29
C MET A 324 -25.42 2.80 -15.45
N CYS A 325 -26.51 3.13 -16.13
CA CYS A 325 -26.91 4.51 -16.36
C CYS A 325 -27.81 4.96 -15.22
N ARG A 326 -27.32 5.84 -14.35
CA ARG A 326 -28.15 6.51 -13.34
C ARG A 326 -28.82 7.72 -14.00
N VAL A 327 -30.14 7.76 -13.94
CA VAL A 327 -30.90 8.88 -14.48
C VAL A 327 -30.90 10.05 -13.50
N ALA A 328 -30.64 11.25 -14.01
CA ALA A 328 -30.81 12.51 -13.31
C ALA A 328 -31.86 13.35 -14.04
N VAL A 329 -32.99 13.63 -13.40
CA VAL A 329 -34.03 14.46 -14.02
C VAL A 329 -33.62 15.93 -13.91
N GLU A 330 -33.41 16.57 -15.05
CA GLU A 330 -33.07 17.99 -15.13
C GLU A 330 -34.34 18.84 -15.16
N THR A 331 -34.43 19.80 -14.23
CA THR A 331 -35.56 20.74 -14.18
C THR A 331 -35.24 21.92 -15.10
N PRO A 332 -36.11 22.26 -16.06
CA PRO A 332 -35.84 23.33 -17.01
C PRO A 332 -35.72 24.70 -16.33
N VAL A 333 -34.69 25.45 -16.68
CA VAL A 333 -34.44 26.82 -16.26
C VAL A 333 -34.84 27.82 -17.35
N ASN A 334 -35.04 29.10 -16.99
CA ASN A 334 -35.32 30.19 -17.94
C ASN A 334 -36.55 29.96 -18.84
N LEU A 335 -37.68 29.60 -18.24
CA LEU A 335 -38.94 29.34 -18.94
C LEU A 335 -39.53 30.61 -19.57
N ASN A 336 -40.02 30.48 -20.82
CA ASN A 336 -40.79 31.53 -21.48
C ASN A 336 -42.25 31.58 -20.96
N ARG A 337 -42.99 32.64 -21.33
CA ARG A 337 -44.36 32.87 -20.83
C ARG A 337 -45.28 31.66 -21.09
N ARG A 338 -45.26 31.12 -22.31
CA ARG A 338 -46.09 29.97 -22.70
C ARG A 338 -45.72 28.70 -21.95
N GLN A 339 -44.42 28.43 -21.75
CA GLN A 339 -43.95 27.26 -21.00
C GLN A 339 -44.35 27.33 -19.53
N ARG A 340 -44.35 28.53 -18.93
CA ARG A 340 -44.83 28.75 -17.57
C ARG A 340 -46.34 28.50 -17.47
N GLU A 341 -47.12 29.07 -18.37
CA GLU A 341 -48.59 28.86 -18.44
C GLU A 341 -48.92 27.35 -18.46
N LEU A 342 -48.23 26.57 -19.31
CA LEU A 342 -48.42 25.10 -19.39
C LEU A 342 -48.08 24.36 -18.08
N LEU A 343 -47.03 24.79 -17.37
CA LEU A 343 -46.67 24.15 -16.09
C LEU A 343 -47.63 24.53 -14.97
N GLU A 344 -48.24 25.71 -15.00
CA GLU A 344 -49.28 26.13 -14.05
C GLU A 344 -50.59 25.36 -14.27
N GLU A 345 -50.99 25.15 -15.53
CA GLU A 345 -52.11 24.28 -15.88
C GLU A 345 -51.86 22.84 -15.44
N PHE A 346 -50.66 22.30 -15.72
CA PHE A 346 -50.28 20.96 -15.29
C PHE A 346 -50.30 20.81 -13.76
N ARG A 347 -49.75 21.79 -13.04
CA ARG A 347 -49.78 21.80 -11.57
C ARG A 347 -51.22 21.78 -11.04
N SER A 348 -52.12 22.54 -11.66
CA SER A 348 -53.53 22.58 -11.26
C SER A 348 -54.21 21.25 -11.49
N SER A 349 -53.89 20.55 -12.58
CA SER A 349 -54.45 19.22 -12.88
C SER A 349 -54.03 18.12 -11.88
N LEU A 350 -52.90 18.30 -11.20
CA LEU A 350 -52.39 17.36 -10.20
C LEU A 350 -52.93 17.63 -8.78
N ALA A 351 -53.58 18.77 -8.55
CA ALA A 351 -53.95 19.21 -7.19
C ALA A 351 -55.08 18.38 -6.57
N ASP A 352 -55.90 17.71 -7.38
CA ASP A 352 -57.05 16.94 -6.93
C ASP A 352 -56.70 15.51 -6.48
N ASP A 353 -55.52 15.00 -6.86
CA ASP A 353 -55.09 13.63 -6.54
C ASP A 353 -53.65 13.58 -5.98
N ASN A 354 -53.54 13.19 -4.70
CA ASN A 354 -52.27 13.03 -4.00
C ASN A 354 -51.48 11.77 -4.41
N SER A 355 -52.03 10.91 -5.28
CA SER A 355 -51.36 9.71 -5.81
C SER A 355 -50.12 10.04 -6.65
N HIS A 356 -50.03 11.26 -7.17
CA HIS A 356 -48.99 11.69 -8.10
C HIS A 356 -47.64 12.05 -7.44
N SER A 357 -47.59 12.21 -6.11
CA SER A 357 -46.37 12.64 -5.38
C SER A 357 -46.16 11.90 -4.04
N PRO A 358 -46.09 10.56 -4.03
CA PRO A 358 -46.12 9.77 -2.79
C PRO A 358 -44.93 10.03 -1.86
N LYS A 359 -43.73 10.33 -2.41
CA LYS A 359 -42.54 10.65 -1.60
C LYS A 359 -42.70 11.97 -0.86
N THR A 360 -43.31 12.96 -1.49
CA THR A 360 -43.54 14.29 -0.90
C THR A 360 -44.53 14.16 0.25
N THR A 361 -45.67 13.51 0.01
CA THR A 361 -46.69 13.28 1.04
C THR A 361 -46.13 12.50 2.23
N GLY A 362 -45.42 11.39 1.97
CA GLY A 362 -44.81 10.57 3.03
C GLY A 362 -43.73 11.30 3.83
N TRP A 363 -42.95 12.19 3.21
CA TRP A 363 -41.98 13.02 3.91
C TRP A 363 -42.66 14.03 4.84
N PHE A 364 -43.68 14.75 4.35
CA PHE A 364 -44.42 15.72 5.16
C PHE A 364 -45.17 15.07 6.33
N ASP A 365 -45.73 13.87 6.13
CA ASP A 365 -46.36 13.10 7.20
C ASP A 365 -45.34 12.63 8.24
N GLY A 366 -44.14 12.21 7.79
CA GLY A 366 -43.02 11.86 8.68
C GLY A 366 -42.55 13.05 9.53
N VAL A 367 -42.43 14.23 8.93
CA VAL A 367 -42.06 15.47 9.63
C VAL A 367 -43.13 15.88 10.64
N LYS A 368 -44.41 15.80 10.28
CA LYS A 368 -45.51 16.11 11.21
C LYS A 368 -45.54 15.17 12.42
N ARG A 369 -45.24 13.88 12.24
CA ARG A 369 -45.10 12.93 13.36
C ARG A 369 -43.91 13.29 14.24
N PHE A 370 -42.75 13.55 13.65
CA PHE A 370 -41.54 13.92 14.39
C PHE A 370 -41.72 15.16 15.28
N PHE A 371 -42.39 16.20 14.79
CA PHE A 371 -42.68 17.41 15.57
C PHE A 371 -43.93 17.29 16.47
N GLY A 372 -44.78 16.29 16.26
CA GLY A 372 -45.93 16.01 17.13
C GLY A 372 -45.58 15.13 18.33
N ASP A 373 -44.50 14.36 18.24
CA ASP A 373 -43.95 13.51 19.31
C ASP A 373 -42.93 14.25 20.21
N LEU A 374 -42.68 15.54 19.92
CA LEU A 374 -41.74 16.45 20.61
C LEU A 374 -42.54 17.50 21.38
#